data_AF-A0A327SAS6-F1
#
_entry.id   AF-A0A327SAS6-F1
#
_cell.length_a   1.000
_cell.length_b   1.000
_cell.length_c   1.000
_cell.angle_alpha   90.00
_cell.angle_beta   90.00
_cell.angle_gamma   90.00
#
_symmetry.space_group_name_H-M   'P 1'
#
loop_
_entity.id
_entity.type
_entity.pdbx_description
1 polymer ?
#
loop_
_entity_poly.entity_id
_entity_poly.type
_entity_poly.pdbx_seq_one_letter_code
_entity_poly.pdbx_strand_id
1 'polypeptide(L)'
;MNNAFTLTSEIIALSESSTWEGAKREWIFTHAFQRPESACLCGKKSIINVCIITNFINDNETEVGNCCVKKFMDMDEGEAVFISLNKLKHDIESNITGVALDMFNETGKITAWEYEFYSDVMKKRKKLSPKQIKYKVAVNRKFMTYYRDKS
;
A
#
# COMPACT_ATOMS: atom_id res chain seq x y z
N MET A 1 -0.43 -8.66 26.88
CA MET A 1 -1.55 -9.28 26.13
C MET A 1 -1.03 -9.68 24.76
N ASN A 2 -1.35 -10.89 24.30
CA ASN A 2 -0.88 -11.39 23.01
C ASN A 2 -1.66 -10.70 21.87
N ASN A 3 -1.04 -9.68 21.27
CA ASN A 3 -1.62 -8.84 20.21
C ASN A 3 -2.15 -9.61 18.97
N ALA A 4 -1.78 -10.89 18.80
CA ALA A 4 -2.25 -11.73 17.70
C ALA A 4 -3.72 -12.13 17.86
N PHE A 5 -4.19 -12.44 19.07
CA PHE A 5 -5.56 -12.89 19.31
C PHE A 5 -6.58 -11.80 19.00
N THR A 6 -6.26 -10.55 19.34
CA THR A 6 -7.11 -9.39 19.06
C THR A 6 -7.28 -9.16 17.56
N LEU A 7 -6.20 -9.24 16.77
CA LEU A 7 -6.33 -9.06 15.32
C LEU A 7 -7.24 -10.14 14.70
N THR A 8 -7.04 -11.40 15.08
CA THR A 8 -7.84 -12.52 14.58
C THR A 8 -9.32 -12.37 14.92
N SER A 9 -9.67 -12.02 16.16
CA SER A 9 -11.08 -11.86 16.57
C SER A 9 -11.77 -10.71 15.84
N GLU A 10 -11.09 -9.58 15.68
CA GLU A 10 -11.64 -8.41 15.02
C GLU A 10 -11.84 -8.65 13.52
N ILE A 11 -10.88 -9.32 12.86
CA ILE A 11 -11.02 -9.70 11.44
C ILE A 11 -12.19 -10.66 11.25
N ILE A 12 -12.33 -11.70 12.09
CA ILE A 12 -13.47 -12.62 12.02
C ILE A 12 -14.78 -11.86 12.22
N ALA A 13 -14.84 -10.89 13.15
CA ALA A 13 -16.04 -10.10 13.40
C ALA A 13 -16.45 -9.21 12.20
N LEU A 14 -15.49 -8.83 11.34
CA LEU A 14 -15.72 -8.06 10.12
C LEU A 14 -15.89 -8.93 8.86
N SER A 15 -15.80 -10.25 8.99
CA SER A 15 -15.87 -11.22 7.89
C SER A 15 -17.24 -11.91 7.83
N GLU A 16 -17.55 -12.51 6.69
CA GLU A 16 -18.72 -13.40 6.56
C GLU A 16 -18.45 -14.77 7.21
N SER A 17 -17.21 -15.26 7.12
CA SER A 17 -16.79 -16.50 7.77
C SER A 17 -16.58 -16.34 9.27
N SER A 18 -17.13 -17.28 10.05
CA SER A 18 -16.88 -17.43 11.49
C SER A 18 -15.59 -18.19 11.84
N THR A 19 -14.88 -18.74 10.84
CA THR A 19 -13.59 -19.41 11.02
C THR A 19 -12.43 -18.51 10.57
N TRP A 20 -11.27 -18.65 11.21
CA TRP A 20 -10.08 -17.89 10.83
C TRP A 20 -9.63 -18.13 9.39
N GLU A 21 -9.54 -19.40 8.98
CA GLU A 21 -9.09 -19.77 7.62
C GLU A 21 -10.06 -19.34 6.53
N GLY A 22 -11.36 -19.28 6.82
CA GLY A 22 -12.34 -18.68 5.93
C GLY A 22 -12.17 -17.17 5.87
N ALA A 23 -12.21 -16.51 7.03
CA ALA A 23 -12.14 -15.05 7.16
C ALA A 23 -10.90 -14.52 6.45
N LYS A 24 -9.71 -15.06 6.72
CA LYS A 24 -8.44 -14.65 6.10
C LYS A 24 -8.50 -14.64 4.57
N ARG A 25 -9.24 -15.55 3.94
CA ARG A 25 -9.35 -15.65 2.47
C ARG A 25 -10.30 -14.63 1.86
N GLU A 26 -11.06 -13.90 2.66
CA GLU A 26 -11.98 -12.86 2.20
C GLU A 26 -11.31 -11.49 2.04
N TRP A 27 -10.15 -11.30 2.66
CA TRP A 27 -9.47 -10.01 2.69
C TRP A 27 -8.39 -9.92 1.63
N ILE A 28 -8.30 -8.74 1.01
CA ILE A 28 -7.23 -8.36 0.09
C ILE A 28 -6.57 -7.06 0.53
N PHE A 29 -5.28 -6.91 0.26
CA PHE A 29 -4.60 -5.62 0.40
C PHE A 29 -5.07 -4.67 -0.70
N THR A 30 -5.40 -3.43 -0.34
CA THR A 30 -5.91 -2.45 -1.31
C THR A 30 -5.03 -1.21 -1.39
N HIS A 31 -4.62 -0.66 -0.25
CA HIS A 31 -3.86 0.59 -0.21
C HIS A 31 -2.88 0.64 0.96
N ALA A 32 -1.82 1.43 0.81
CA ALA A 32 -0.94 1.79 1.92
C ALA A 32 -0.59 3.27 1.91
N PHE A 33 -0.51 3.88 3.10
CA PHE A 33 -0.10 5.26 3.31
C PHE A 33 0.58 5.42 4.67
N GLN A 34 1.22 6.58 4.90
CA GLN A 34 1.76 6.89 6.23
C GLN A 34 0.91 7.96 6.92
N ARG A 35 0.36 7.63 8.08
CA ARG A 35 -0.40 8.56 8.93
C ARG A 35 0.06 8.40 10.39
N PRO A 36 0.76 9.40 10.95
CA PRO A 36 1.21 9.37 12.34
C PRO A 36 0.07 9.13 13.32
N GLU A 37 0.41 8.64 14.52
CA GLU A 37 -0.54 8.44 15.63
C GLU A 37 -1.71 7.48 15.32
N SER A 38 -1.63 6.71 14.24
CA SER A 38 -2.67 5.75 13.90
C SER A 38 -2.65 4.55 14.86
N ALA A 39 -3.79 3.87 14.98
CA ALA A 39 -3.92 2.63 15.73
C ALA A 39 -4.16 1.46 14.77
N CYS A 40 -3.58 0.31 15.09
CA CYS A 40 -3.85 -0.94 14.41
C CYS A 40 -4.98 -1.68 15.12
N LEU A 41 -5.78 -2.43 14.36
CA LEU A 41 -6.80 -3.34 14.88
C LEU A 41 -6.26 -4.36 15.91
N CYS A 42 -4.97 -4.70 15.86
CA CYS A 42 -4.32 -5.55 16.87
C CYS A 42 -4.10 -4.88 18.25
N GLY A 43 -4.50 -3.60 18.40
CA GLY A 43 -4.32 -2.80 19.61
C GLY A 43 -3.01 -1.99 19.66
N LYS A 44 -2.11 -2.14 18.68
CA LYS A 44 -0.86 -1.34 18.63
C LYS A 44 -1.19 0.12 18.29
N LYS A 45 -0.82 1.04 19.17
CA LYS A 45 -0.95 2.50 18.97
C LYS A 45 0.30 3.10 18.34
N SER A 46 0.17 4.34 17.86
CA SER A 46 1.26 5.14 17.29
C SER A 46 1.96 4.45 16.10
N ILE A 47 1.20 3.75 15.27
CA ILE A 47 1.71 3.27 13.97
C ILE A 47 1.74 4.42 12.97
N ILE A 48 2.75 4.41 12.10
CA ILE A 48 2.89 5.37 11.01
C ILE A 48 2.46 4.70 9.70
N ASN A 49 2.94 3.48 9.44
CA ASN A 49 2.64 2.73 8.21
C ASN A 49 1.29 2.04 8.33
N VAL A 50 0.29 2.61 7.67
CA VAL A 50 -1.09 2.14 7.64
C VAL A 50 -1.35 1.44 6.30
N CYS A 51 -1.98 0.28 6.38
CA CYS A 51 -2.45 -0.49 5.24
C CYS A 51 -3.97 -0.64 5.36
N ILE A 52 -4.66 -0.46 4.24
CA ILE A 52 -6.08 -0.76 4.07
C ILE A 52 -6.19 -2.16 3.51
N ILE A 53 -6.99 -2.97 4.18
CA ILE A 53 -7.44 -4.26 3.68
C ILE A 53 -8.96 -4.19 3.50
N THR A 54 -9.44 -4.86 2.46
CA THR A 54 -10.86 -4.87 2.08
C THR A 54 -11.32 -6.30 1.98
N ASN A 55 -12.50 -6.58 2.55
CA ASN A 55 -13.18 -7.84 2.36
C ASN A 55 -13.93 -7.80 1.03
N PHE A 56 -13.56 -8.64 0.06
CA PHE A 56 -14.19 -8.60 -1.28
C PHE A 56 -15.59 -9.24 -1.32
N ILE A 57 -16.04 -9.88 -0.24
CA ILE A 57 -17.36 -10.51 -0.16
C ILE A 57 -18.41 -9.50 0.32
N ASN A 58 -18.08 -8.68 1.32
CA ASN A 58 -19.01 -7.76 1.97
C ASN A 58 -18.59 -6.28 1.92
N ASP A 59 -17.51 -5.96 1.21
CA ASP A 59 -16.96 -4.61 1.02
C ASP A 59 -16.51 -3.91 2.33
N ASN A 60 -16.41 -4.64 3.45
CA ASN A 60 -15.87 -4.07 4.68
C ASN A 60 -14.40 -3.69 4.50
N GLU A 61 -14.03 -2.47 4.88
CA GLU A 61 -12.65 -2.01 4.92
C GLU A 61 -12.17 -1.84 6.36
N THR A 62 -10.89 -2.14 6.62
CA THR A 62 -10.26 -1.81 7.89
C THR A 62 -8.80 -1.41 7.74
N GLU A 63 -8.32 -0.64 8.71
CA GLU A 63 -6.95 -0.17 8.79
C GLU A 63 -6.11 -1.06 9.71
N VAL A 64 -4.95 -1.48 9.22
CA VAL A 64 -3.98 -2.28 9.97
C VAL A 64 -2.57 -1.75 9.76
N GLY A 65 -1.69 -1.99 10.74
CA GLY A 65 -0.28 -1.68 10.57
C GLY A 65 0.37 -2.62 9.56
N ASN A 66 1.38 -2.14 8.82
CA ASN A 66 2.14 -2.96 7.86
C ASN A 66 2.66 -4.28 8.46
N CYS A 67 3.14 -4.25 9.71
CA CYS A 67 3.60 -5.47 10.39
C CYS A 67 2.47 -6.49 10.64
N CYS A 68 1.22 -6.04 10.72
CA CYS A 68 0.05 -6.91 10.85
C CYS A 68 -0.35 -7.47 9.49
N VAL A 69 -0.33 -6.69 8.40
CA VAL A 69 -0.56 -7.22 7.04
C VAL A 69 0.42 -8.35 6.74
N LYS A 70 1.71 -8.13 6.99
CA LYS A 70 2.75 -9.15 6.76
C LYS A 70 2.49 -10.44 7.54
N LYS A 71 2.01 -10.34 8.79
CA LYS A 71 1.68 -11.52 9.62
C LYS A 71 0.34 -12.16 9.27
N PHE A 72 -0.63 -11.34 8.87
CA PHE A 72 -2.02 -11.74 8.60
C PHE A 72 -2.14 -12.41 7.24
N MET A 73 -1.66 -11.73 6.20
CA MET A 73 -1.88 -12.11 4.80
C MET A 73 -0.69 -12.83 4.18
N ASP A 74 0.45 -12.88 4.87
CA ASP A 74 1.73 -13.37 4.33
C ASP A 74 2.14 -12.62 3.04
N MET A 75 1.90 -11.31 3.06
CA MET A 75 2.01 -10.39 1.93
C MET A 75 3.07 -9.32 2.23
N ASP A 76 3.89 -9.03 1.24
CA ASP A 76 4.97 -8.01 1.29
C ASP A 76 4.60 -6.74 0.51
N GLU A 77 3.38 -6.65 -0.01
CA GLU A 77 2.90 -5.59 -0.89
C GLU A 77 2.95 -4.22 -0.19
N GLY A 78 2.48 -4.16 1.06
CA GLY A 78 2.58 -2.96 1.88
C GLY A 78 4.03 -2.51 2.06
N GLU A 79 4.94 -3.43 2.36
CA GLU A 79 6.36 -3.14 2.52
C GLU A 79 6.97 -2.60 1.21
N ALA A 80 6.65 -3.21 0.07
CA ALA A 80 7.11 -2.76 -1.25
C ALA A 80 6.65 -1.32 -1.57
N VAL A 81 5.44 -0.95 -1.15
CA VAL A 81 4.92 0.42 -1.25
C VAL A 81 5.71 1.37 -0.36
N PHE A 82 5.94 1.04 0.92
CA PHE A 82 6.70 1.91 1.83
C PHE A 82 8.17 2.08 1.41
N ILE A 83 8.82 1.03 0.90
CA ILE A 83 10.17 1.11 0.34
C ILE A 83 10.21 2.11 -0.82
N SER A 84 9.24 2.03 -1.72
CA SER A 84 9.12 2.95 -2.86
C SER A 84 8.99 4.40 -2.42
N LEU A 85 8.11 4.65 -1.44
CA LEU A 85 7.84 5.99 -0.93
C LEU A 85 9.05 6.56 -0.19
N ASN A 86 9.74 5.75 0.60
CA ASN A 86 10.98 6.17 1.27
C ASN A 86 12.10 6.50 0.27
N LYS A 87 12.24 5.71 -0.82
CA LYS A 87 13.18 6.04 -1.90
C LYS A 87 12.86 7.40 -2.52
N LEU A 88 11.59 7.66 -2.86
CA LEU A 88 11.17 8.93 -3.44
C LEU A 88 11.37 10.14 -2.52
N LYS A 89 11.31 9.96 -1.19
CA LYS A 89 11.65 11.03 -0.23
C LYS A 89 13.13 11.43 -0.30
N HIS A 90 14.02 10.45 -0.48
CA HIS A 90 15.46 10.71 -0.54
C HIS A 90 15.90 11.16 -1.94
N ASP A 91 15.31 10.56 -2.97
CA ASP A 91 15.60 10.86 -4.36
C ASP A 91 14.31 10.80 -5.19
N ILE A 92 13.79 11.96 -5.56
CA ILE A 92 12.55 12.07 -6.34
C ILE A 92 12.68 11.53 -7.76
N GLU A 93 13.89 11.27 -8.25
CA GLU A 93 14.14 10.64 -9.55
C GLU A 93 14.21 9.11 -9.46
N SER A 94 14.14 8.52 -8.27
CA SER A 94 14.17 7.07 -8.10
C SER A 94 12.96 6.36 -8.73
N ASN A 95 13.12 5.08 -9.04
CA ASN A 95 12.02 4.19 -9.43
C ASN A 95 11.28 3.69 -8.18
N ILE A 96 9.96 3.59 -8.29
CA ILE A 96 9.15 2.78 -7.37
C ILE A 96 9.20 1.30 -7.76
N THR A 97 8.67 0.42 -6.91
CA THR A 97 8.47 -1.01 -7.22
C THR A 97 7.28 -1.20 -8.16
N GLY A 98 7.25 -2.33 -8.89
CA GLY A 98 6.10 -2.68 -9.73
C GLY A 98 4.81 -2.77 -8.93
N VAL A 99 4.85 -3.45 -7.78
CA VAL A 99 3.72 -3.53 -6.83
C VAL A 99 3.16 -2.16 -6.44
N ALA A 100 4.04 -1.19 -6.16
CA ALA A 100 3.58 0.15 -5.83
C ALA A 100 2.94 0.86 -7.04
N LEU A 101 3.48 0.64 -8.24
CA LEU A 101 2.93 1.20 -9.47
C LEU A 101 1.54 0.63 -9.80
N ASP A 102 1.39 -0.69 -9.66
CA ASP A 102 0.11 -1.39 -9.85
C ASP A 102 -0.94 -0.87 -8.86
N MET A 103 -0.58 -0.77 -7.57
CA MET A 103 -1.44 -0.16 -6.56
C MET A 103 -1.86 1.26 -6.95
N PHE A 104 -0.95 2.16 -7.36
CA PHE A 104 -1.35 3.51 -7.75
C PHE A 104 -2.29 3.55 -8.97
N ASN A 105 -2.18 2.57 -9.87
CA ASN A 105 -3.07 2.46 -11.02
C ASN A 105 -4.46 1.97 -10.61
N GLU A 106 -4.54 0.87 -9.86
CA GLU A 106 -5.81 0.27 -9.38
C GLU A 106 -6.64 1.26 -8.55
N THR A 107 -5.96 2.15 -7.86
CA THR A 107 -6.54 3.11 -6.93
C THR A 107 -6.88 4.45 -7.60
N GLY A 108 -6.70 4.54 -8.93
CA GLY A 108 -7.03 5.70 -9.76
C GLY A 108 -6.12 6.91 -9.50
N LYS A 109 -4.96 6.72 -8.87
CA LYS A 109 -4.03 7.80 -8.52
C LYS A 109 -3.19 8.27 -9.72
N ILE A 110 -3.08 7.43 -10.73
CA ILE A 110 -2.45 7.76 -12.01
C ILE A 110 -3.36 7.34 -13.15
N THR A 111 -3.14 7.97 -14.30
CA THR A 111 -3.84 7.60 -15.54
C THR A 111 -3.22 6.35 -16.16
N ALA A 112 -3.97 5.64 -17.02
CA ALA A 112 -3.46 4.50 -17.77
C ALA A 112 -2.20 4.86 -18.60
N TRP A 113 -2.18 6.05 -19.20
CA TRP A 113 -1.02 6.53 -19.94
C TRP A 113 0.20 6.74 -19.03
N GLU A 114 0.01 7.24 -17.81
CA GLU A 114 1.10 7.40 -16.84
C GLU A 114 1.63 6.04 -16.37
N TYR A 115 0.75 5.06 -16.18
CA TYR A 115 1.12 3.69 -15.86
C TYR A 115 1.99 3.07 -16.96
N GLU A 116 1.56 3.15 -18.22
CA GLU A 116 2.29 2.66 -19.38
C GLU A 116 3.65 3.35 -19.52
N PHE A 117 3.66 4.68 -19.46
CA PHE A 117 4.89 5.48 -19.52
C PHE A 117 5.88 5.07 -18.42
N TYR A 118 5.40 4.96 -17.18
CA TYR A 118 6.27 4.67 -16.04
C TYR A 118 6.80 3.23 -16.11
N SER A 119 5.96 2.28 -16.51
CA SER A 119 6.35 0.89 -16.77
C SER A 119 7.47 0.78 -17.80
N ASP A 120 7.38 1.55 -18.89
CA ASP A 120 8.41 1.60 -19.92
C ASP A 120 9.71 2.20 -19.39
N VAL A 121 9.61 3.30 -18.65
CA VAL A 121 10.77 3.98 -18.05
C VAL A 121 11.50 3.09 -17.05
N MET A 122 10.78 2.32 -16.24
CA MET A 122 11.37 1.36 -15.29
C MET A 122 12.16 0.24 -15.98
N LYS A 123 11.70 -0.23 -17.14
CA LYS A 123 12.33 -1.33 -17.90
C LYS A 123 13.53 -0.88 -18.73
N LYS A 124 13.75 0.42 -18.90
CA LYS A 124 14.84 0.94 -19.74
C LYS A 124 16.21 0.65 -19.14
N ARG A 125 17.03 -0.03 -19.94
CA ARG A 125 18.46 -0.27 -19.65
C ARG A 125 19.35 0.94 -19.98
N LYS A 126 18.90 1.82 -20.87
CA LYS A 126 19.62 3.04 -21.29
C LYS A 126 19.19 4.24 -20.45
N LYS A 127 20.06 5.26 -20.35
CA LYS A 127 19.75 6.53 -19.66
C LYS A 127 18.50 7.19 -20.25
N LEU A 128 17.66 7.72 -19.37
CA LEU A 128 16.47 8.47 -19.74
C LEU A 128 16.86 9.83 -20.36
N SER A 129 16.05 10.31 -21.30
CA SER A 129 16.21 11.68 -21.79
C SER A 129 15.81 12.70 -20.71
N PRO A 130 16.29 13.95 -20.76
CA PRO A 130 15.89 14.99 -19.81
C PRO A 130 14.37 15.20 -19.75
N LYS A 131 13.67 15.06 -20.89
CA LYS A 131 12.20 15.15 -20.96
C LYS A 131 11.53 13.99 -20.23
N GLN A 132 12.07 12.77 -20.36
CA GLN A 132 11.56 11.59 -19.66
C GLN A 132 11.78 11.70 -18.15
N ILE A 133 12.95 12.17 -17.72
CA ILE A 133 13.24 12.41 -16.30
C ILE A 133 12.26 13.43 -15.73
N LYS A 134 12.09 14.58 -16.40
CA LYS A 134 11.17 15.64 -15.97
C LYS A 134 9.74 15.11 -15.82
N TYR A 135 9.27 14.32 -16.78
CA TYR A 135 7.93 13.75 -16.72
C TYR A 135 7.80 12.69 -15.62
N LYS A 136 8.77 11.78 -15.49
CA LYS A 136 8.83 10.79 -14.40
C LYS A 136 8.78 11.47 -13.02
N VAL A 137 9.54 12.55 -12.82
CA VAL A 137 9.51 13.33 -11.58
C VAL A 137 8.13 13.91 -11.31
N ALA A 138 7.40 14.36 -12.35
CA ALA A 138 6.03 14.84 -12.19
C ALA A 138 5.10 13.72 -11.70
N VAL A 139 5.21 12.52 -12.26
CA VAL A 139 4.45 11.33 -11.78
C VAL A 139 4.87 10.94 -10.37
N ASN A 140 6.16 10.91 -10.05
CA ASN A 140 6.67 10.63 -8.71
C ASN A 140 6.14 11.60 -7.65
N ARG A 141 5.97 12.88 -8.01
CA ARG A 141 5.34 13.87 -7.13
C ARG A 141 3.88 13.55 -6.85
N LYS A 142 3.13 12.99 -7.81
CA LYS A 142 1.76 12.52 -7.57
C LYS A 142 1.74 11.41 -6.51
N PHE A 143 2.59 10.39 -6.65
CA PHE A 143 2.75 9.33 -5.65
C PHE A 143 3.01 9.90 -4.24
N MET A 144 3.87 10.91 -4.17
CA MET A 144 4.22 11.60 -2.92
C MET A 144 3.12 12.53 -2.37
N THR A 145 2.16 12.96 -3.18
CA THR A 145 0.98 13.69 -2.70
C THR A 145 0.00 12.74 -2.02
N TYR A 146 -0.29 11.59 -2.64
CA TYR A 146 -1.17 10.57 -2.04
C TYR A 146 -0.62 9.99 -0.75
N TYR A 147 0.71 9.97 -0.63
CA TYR A 147 1.43 9.69 0.60
C TYR A 147 1.04 10.61 1.79
N ARG A 148 0.54 11.83 1.53
CA ARG A 148 0.18 12.83 2.54
C ARG A 148 -1.32 13.00 2.76
N ASP A 149 -2.16 12.53 1.84
CA ASP A 149 -3.62 12.72 1.93
C ASP A 149 -4.29 11.61 2.73
N LYS A 150 -4.42 11.85 4.04
CA LYS A 150 -5.68 11.78 4.81
C LYS A 150 -5.44 12.56 6.11
N SER A 151 -5.45 13.88 5.98
CA SER A 151 -5.74 14.82 7.05
C SER A 151 -7.24 15.11 7.07
#